data_AF-A0AAE8SNC9-F1
#
_entry.id   AF-A0AAE8SNC9-F1
#
_cell.length_a   1.000
_cell.length_b   1.000
_cell.length_c   1.000
_cell.angle_alpha   90.00
_cell.angle_beta   90.00
_cell.angle_gamma   90.00
#
_symmetry.space_group_name_H-M   'P 1'
#
loop_
_entity.id
_entity.type
_entity.pdbx_description
1 polymer ?
#
loop_
_entity_poly.entity_id
_entity_poly.type
_entity_poly.pdbx_seq_one_letter_code
_entity_poly.pdbx_strand_id
1 'polypeptide(L)'
;MVQYDMVNAFVHAPINQDIFMHIPPGYTKAGTILQLNKALYRLQVSPLLWQKELSKTLLELGYEQVPHEPCCFKKEGILFFFYVDDVIVAYRKARGDKANELIKQLQLRYKLTGGNPVQWFLGMEVIRDRPTRKIWLSQTAYIDKIANLANKGTATIPMTQIELRPRIGLATPAEIQPYQRKVGSVLYIAINTRPDIAFAVSRLARFLTNPGRAHQEAADRVIHYLTHTKHRALAFGGPGGLKVASDASFADNTLDRKSSQAYTIKLFNGLIGWRASKQDTVTTSTTEAELLALAQAARESLYVSRLLKELTVQLDDSIIQIDCDNTQTINLVTAEIATLKTKLRHVDIHNHWLRQEVQGGKIQVKYTKSTDMIADGLTKALPAGKWDRFLYQLGLEDIQEREQNRKQEGIEEKLQNMENCL
;
A
#
# COMPACT_ATOMS: atom_id res chain seq x y z
N MET A 1 -17.96 1.05 -8.80
CA MET A 1 -16.61 0.55 -9.10
C MET A 1 -16.83 -0.66 -9.95
N VAL A 2 -16.49 -0.52 -11.21
CA VAL A 2 -16.47 -1.58 -12.21
C VAL A 2 -15.05 -1.66 -12.75
N GLN A 3 -14.65 -2.84 -13.19
CA GLN A 3 -13.33 -3.10 -13.73
C GLN A 3 -13.42 -3.40 -15.22
N TYR A 4 -12.46 -2.87 -15.97
CA TYR A 4 -12.23 -3.19 -17.36
C TYR A 4 -10.78 -3.61 -17.56
N ASP A 5 -10.56 -4.40 -18.61
CA ASP A 5 -9.23 -4.79 -19.07
C ASP A 5 -9.01 -4.29 -20.50
N MET A 6 -7.88 -3.63 -20.71
CA MET A 6 -7.44 -3.10 -22.01
C MET A 6 -6.66 -4.16 -22.77
N VAL A 7 -7.33 -4.82 -23.72
CA VAL A 7 -6.74 -5.94 -24.46
C VAL A 7 -5.56 -5.46 -25.28
N ASN A 8 -4.39 -6.06 -25.02
CA ASN A 8 -3.11 -5.71 -25.63
C ASN A 8 -2.73 -4.24 -25.45
N ALA A 9 -2.99 -3.64 -24.28
CA ALA A 9 -2.75 -2.23 -23.95
C ALA A 9 -1.60 -1.54 -24.72
N PHE A 10 -0.38 -2.10 -24.65
CA PHE A 10 0.80 -1.47 -25.27
C PHE A 10 0.72 -1.34 -26.78
N VAL A 11 0.07 -2.27 -27.49
CA VAL A 11 0.02 -2.26 -28.96
C VAL A 11 -0.89 -1.18 -29.52
N HIS A 12 -1.56 -0.42 -28.67
CA HIS A 12 -2.31 0.78 -29.06
C HIS A 12 -1.43 2.02 -29.12
N ALA A 13 -0.32 2.06 -28.38
CA ALA A 13 0.53 3.23 -28.27
C ALA A 13 1.52 3.34 -29.45
N PRO A 14 1.60 4.48 -30.16
CA PRO A 14 2.57 4.68 -31.22
C PRO A 14 4.00 4.80 -30.65
N ILE A 15 4.99 4.42 -31.46
CA ILE A 15 6.41 4.65 -31.17
C ILE A 15 6.91 5.82 -32.03
N ASN A 16 7.56 6.81 -31.42
CA ASN A 16 8.12 7.99 -32.10
C ASN A 16 9.64 7.91 -32.29
N GLN A 17 10.21 6.71 -32.24
CA GLN A 17 11.64 6.44 -32.37
C GLN A 17 11.86 5.21 -33.23
N ASP A 18 12.95 5.19 -34.00
CA ASP A 18 13.25 4.08 -34.90
C ASP A 18 13.76 2.88 -34.10
N ILE A 19 12.83 1.97 -33.76
CA ILE A 19 13.15 0.68 -33.19
C ILE A 19 12.95 -0.39 -34.25
N PHE A 20 13.99 -1.21 -34.45
CA PHE A 20 13.94 -2.36 -35.34
C PHE A 20 13.99 -3.66 -34.54
N MET A 21 13.36 -4.70 -35.05
CA MET A 21 13.41 -6.05 -34.49
C MET A 21 13.64 -7.09 -35.59
N HIS A 22 14.18 -8.24 -35.18
CA HIS A 22 14.17 -9.43 -36.03
C HIS A 22 12.74 -9.94 -36.21
N ILE A 23 12.51 -10.60 -37.35
CA ILE A 23 11.23 -11.27 -37.61
C ILE A 23 10.98 -12.31 -36.51
N PRO A 24 9.77 -12.34 -35.89
CA PRO A 24 9.46 -13.28 -34.84
C PRO A 24 9.52 -14.74 -35.35
N PRO A 25 9.82 -15.71 -34.46
CA PRO A 25 9.84 -17.13 -34.83
C PRO A 25 8.54 -17.58 -35.52
N GLY A 26 8.66 -18.39 -36.58
CA GLY A 26 7.53 -18.88 -37.38
C GLY A 26 7.30 -18.12 -38.69
N TYR A 27 7.97 -16.98 -38.90
CA TYR A 27 8.00 -16.26 -40.16
C TYR A 27 9.44 -16.11 -40.64
N THR A 28 9.69 -16.28 -41.94
CA THR A 28 11.03 -16.12 -42.52
C THR A 28 10.98 -15.28 -43.78
N LYS A 29 11.83 -14.26 -43.82
CA LYS A 29 12.14 -13.50 -45.03
C LYS A 29 13.61 -13.09 -44.95
N ALA A 30 14.43 -13.67 -45.82
CA ALA A 30 15.87 -13.45 -45.82
C ALA A 30 16.19 -11.96 -45.99
N GLY A 31 17.20 -11.47 -45.26
CA GLY A 31 17.69 -10.09 -45.35
C GLY A 31 16.71 -9.01 -44.87
N THR A 32 15.62 -9.37 -44.17
CA THR A 32 14.60 -8.41 -43.73
C THR A 32 14.64 -8.22 -42.21
N ILE A 33 14.56 -6.96 -41.77
CA ILE A 33 14.27 -6.54 -40.39
C ILE A 33 12.95 -5.77 -40.38
N LEU A 34 12.26 -5.75 -39.23
CA LEU A 34 10.98 -5.06 -39.07
C LEU A 34 11.18 -3.77 -38.29
N GLN A 35 10.58 -2.66 -38.72
CA GLN A 35 10.46 -1.44 -37.92
C GLN A 35 9.17 -1.51 -37.09
N LEU A 36 9.27 -1.15 -35.81
CA LEU A 36 8.12 -1.12 -34.92
C LEU A 36 7.37 0.20 -35.02
N ASN A 37 6.12 0.13 -35.47
CA ASN A 37 5.24 1.29 -35.54
C ASN A 37 4.52 1.57 -34.21
N LYS A 38 4.33 0.54 -33.39
CA LYS A 38 3.60 0.60 -32.11
C LYS A 38 4.31 -0.18 -31.01
N ALA A 39 4.05 0.18 -29.77
CA ALA A 39 4.73 -0.37 -28.61
C ALA A 39 4.40 -1.85 -28.43
N LEU A 40 5.42 -2.67 -28.15
CA LEU A 40 5.26 -4.10 -27.88
C LEU A 40 5.58 -4.41 -26.42
N TYR A 41 5.02 -5.50 -25.92
CA TYR A 41 5.46 -6.05 -24.64
C TYR A 41 6.97 -6.28 -24.65
N ARG A 42 7.61 -6.06 -23.49
CA ARG A 42 9.06 -6.14 -23.23
C ARG A 42 9.92 -4.95 -23.66
N LEU A 43 9.40 -3.96 -24.40
CA LEU A 43 10.14 -2.70 -24.51
C LEU A 43 10.04 -1.94 -23.19
N GLN A 44 11.18 -1.47 -22.68
CA GLN A 44 11.24 -0.71 -21.43
C GLN A 44 10.35 0.55 -21.46
N VAL A 45 10.15 1.13 -22.65
CA VAL A 45 9.34 2.34 -22.85
C VAL A 45 7.84 2.09 -23.01
N SER A 46 7.40 0.85 -23.27
CA SER A 46 5.99 0.55 -23.59
C SER A 46 4.99 0.99 -22.52
N PRO A 47 5.23 0.77 -21.21
CA PRO A 47 4.30 1.23 -20.19
C PRO A 47 4.12 2.75 -20.18
N LEU A 48 5.20 3.51 -20.40
CA LEU A 48 5.16 4.96 -20.45
C LEU A 48 4.42 5.45 -21.70
N LEU A 49 4.67 4.84 -22.86
CA LEU A 49 3.98 5.20 -24.10
C LEU A 49 2.48 4.94 -23.99
N TRP A 50 2.09 3.81 -23.40
CA TRP A 50 0.68 3.50 -23.15
C TRP A 50 0.02 4.47 -22.16
N GLN A 51 0.71 4.78 -21.06
CA GLN A 51 0.22 5.76 -20.09
C GLN A 51 -0.03 7.12 -20.76
N LYS A 52 0.88 7.57 -21.63
CA LYS A 52 0.72 8.83 -22.37
C LYS A 52 -0.44 8.77 -23.37
N GLU A 53 -0.56 7.68 -24.12
CA GLU A 53 -1.63 7.47 -25.11
C GLU A 53 -3.02 7.49 -24.45
N LEU A 54 -3.23 6.69 -23.41
CA LEU A 54 -4.51 6.65 -22.71
C LEU A 54 -4.81 7.98 -22.00
N SER A 55 -3.82 8.61 -21.38
CA SER A 55 -3.96 9.93 -20.76
C SER A 55 -4.39 10.99 -21.77
N LYS A 56 -3.76 11.00 -22.96
CA LYS A 56 -4.14 11.91 -24.06
C LYS A 56 -5.58 11.71 -24.47
N THR A 57 -6.02 10.46 -24.68
CA THR A 57 -7.42 10.17 -25.01
C THR A 57 -8.38 10.64 -23.92
N LEU A 58 -8.07 10.44 -22.63
CA LEU A 58 -8.93 10.91 -21.53
C LEU A 58 -9.02 12.45 -21.50
N LEU A 59 -7.91 13.16 -21.73
CA LEU A 59 -7.88 14.61 -21.84
C LEU A 59 -8.74 15.11 -23.02
N GLU A 60 -8.66 14.46 -24.18
CA GLU A 60 -9.52 14.77 -25.35
C GLU A 60 -11.01 14.54 -25.06
N LEU A 61 -11.34 13.55 -24.23
CA LEU A 61 -12.70 13.30 -23.74
C LEU A 61 -13.11 14.27 -22.63
N GLY A 62 -12.27 15.25 -22.28
CA GLY A 62 -12.52 16.29 -21.28
C GLY A 62 -12.43 15.80 -19.84
N TYR A 63 -11.71 14.72 -19.58
CA TYR A 63 -11.36 14.32 -18.22
C TYR A 63 -10.13 15.09 -17.75
N GLU A 64 -10.12 15.44 -16.47
CA GLU A 64 -9.00 16.13 -15.82
C GLU A 64 -8.12 15.11 -15.12
N GLN A 65 -6.80 15.20 -15.33
CA GLN A 65 -5.85 14.40 -14.58
C GLN A 65 -5.82 14.89 -13.12
N VAL A 66 -5.84 13.96 -12.17
CA VAL A 66 -5.67 14.27 -10.74
C VAL A 66 -4.22 14.68 -10.51
N PRO A 67 -3.94 15.87 -9.93
CA PRO A 67 -2.57 16.29 -9.65
C PRO A 67 -1.78 15.26 -8.85
N HIS A 68 -0.52 15.04 -9.25
CA HIS A 68 0.40 14.07 -8.65
C HIS A 68 0.01 12.59 -8.80
N GLU A 69 -1.14 12.27 -9.41
CA GLU A 69 -1.58 10.89 -9.68
C GLU A 69 -1.76 10.69 -11.20
N PRO A 70 -0.68 10.37 -11.94
CA PRO A 70 -0.66 10.44 -13.41
C PRO A 70 -1.59 9.43 -14.12
N CYS A 71 -2.09 8.42 -13.40
CA CYS A 71 -3.01 7.42 -13.92
C CYS A 71 -4.43 7.55 -13.33
N CYS A 72 -4.72 8.66 -12.64
CA CYS A 72 -6.04 8.94 -12.09
C CYS A 72 -6.64 10.17 -12.77
N PHE A 73 -7.88 10.04 -13.23
CA PHE A 73 -8.61 11.06 -13.96
C PHE A 73 -10.01 11.22 -13.37
N LYS A 74 -10.55 12.44 -13.42
CA LYS A 74 -11.89 12.76 -12.92
C LYS A 74 -12.68 13.58 -13.92
N LYS A 75 -14.00 13.36 -13.96
CA LYS A 75 -14.96 14.22 -14.68
C LYS A 75 -16.36 14.02 -14.11
N GLU A 76 -17.00 15.11 -13.67
CA GLU A 76 -18.43 15.11 -13.28
C GLU A 76 -18.85 14.02 -12.26
N GLY A 77 -17.96 13.65 -11.34
CA GLY A 77 -18.18 12.60 -10.33
C GLY A 77 -17.90 11.16 -10.81
N ILE A 78 -17.24 11.01 -11.96
CA ILE A 78 -16.61 9.78 -12.43
C ILE A 78 -15.11 9.87 -12.11
N LEU A 79 -14.57 8.83 -11.48
CA LEU A 79 -13.15 8.61 -11.31
C LEU A 79 -12.75 7.46 -12.24
N PHE A 80 -11.70 7.68 -13.03
CA PHE A 80 -11.08 6.71 -13.90
C PHE A 80 -9.64 6.51 -13.42
N PHE A 81 -9.34 5.32 -12.93
CA PHE A 81 -8.01 4.93 -12.51
C PHE A 81 -7.54 3.76 -13.37
N PHE A 82 -6.27 3.76 -13.76
CA PHE A 82 -5.71 2.63 -14.49
C PHE A 82 -4.31 2.27 -14.00
N TYR A 83 -4.00 0.98 -14.05
CA TYR A 83 -2.67 0.45 -13.84
C TYR A 83 -2.36 -0.48 -15.00
N VAL A 84 -1.54 0.01 -15.94
CA VAL A 84 -1.24 -0.71 -17.19
C VAL A 84 -2.55 -1.01 -17.95
N ASP A 85 -2.96 -2.27 -18.02
CA ASP A 85 -4.13 -2.80 -18.73
C ASP A 85 -5.38 -2.82 -17.85
N ASP A 86 -5.23 -2.92 -16.53
CA ASP A 86 -6.32 -2.89 -15.58
C ASP A 86 -6.88 -1.47 -15.41
N VAL A 87 -8.20 -1.31 -15.57
CA VAL A 87 -8.92 -0.05 -15.43
C VAL A 87 -10.02 -0.19 -14.39
N ILE A 88 -10.08 0.75 -13.45
CA ILE A 88 -11.19 0.92 -12.50
C ILE A 88 -11.95 2.21 -12.85
N VAL A 89 -13.26 2.08 -13.01
CA VAL A 89 -14.16 3.22 -13.10
C VAL A 89 -15.06 3.27 -11.86
N ALA A 90 -14.94 4.33 -11.08
CA ALA A 90 -15.71 4.57 -9.87
C ALA A 90 -16.65 5.76 -10.05
N TYR A 91 -17.94 5.53 -9.78
CA TYR A 91 -18.99 6.53 -9.91
C TYR A 91 -20.16 6.19 -8.97
N ARG A 92 -20.97 7.20 -8.66
CA ARG A 92 -22.26 7.02 -7.95
C ARG A 92 -23.31 6.46 -8.92
N LYS A 93 -24.28 5.67 -8.43
CA LYS A 93 -25.31 5.03 -9.28
C LYS A 93 -26.01 6.02 -10.23
N ALA A 94 -26.30 7.23 -9.77
CA ALA A 94 -26.92 8.30 -10.58
C ALA A 94 -26.06 8.82 -11.75
N ARG A 95 -24.78 8.43 -11.83
CA ARG A 95 -23.86 8.80 -12.92
C ARG A 95 -23.56 7.63 -13.87
N GLY A 96 -24.35 6.55 -13.80
CA GLY A 96 -24.14 5.35 -14.60
C GLY A 96 -24.11 5.61 -16.10
N ASP A 97 -25.04 6.42 -16.61
CA ASP A 97 -25.11 6.72 -18.04
C ASP A 97 -23.88 7.46 -18.55
N LYS A 98 -23.37 8.41 -17.77
CA LYS A 98 -22.13 9.14 -18.09
C LYS A 98 -20.90 8.22 -18.08
N ALA A 99 -20.85 7.27 -17.15
CA ALA A 99 -19.78 6.27 -17.11
C ALA A 99 -19.86 5.32 -18.31
N ASN A 100 -21.06 4.88 -18.69
CA ASN A 100 -21.28 4.06 -19.88
C ASN A 100 -20.89 4.80 -21.17
N GLU A 101 -21.20 6.10 -21.25
CA GLU A 101 -20.78 6.93 -22.38
C GLU A 101 -19.26 7.01 -22.50
N LEU A 102 -18.53 7.23 -21.39
CA LEU A 102 -17.06 7.15 -21.39
C LEU A 102 -16.57 5.82 -21.98
N ILE A 103 -17.13 4.70 -21.51
CA ILE A 103 -16.70 3.38 -21.95
C ILE A 103 -16.98 3.17 -23.44
N LYS A 104 -18.14 3.62 -23.94
CA LYS A 104 -18.44 3.58 -25.38
C LYS A 104 -17.43 4.38 -26.19
N GLN A 105 -17.09 5.60 -25.76
CA GLN A 105 -16.09 6.43 -26.42
C GLN A 105 -14.70 5.78 -26.42
N LEU A 106 -14.31 5.11 -25.33
CA LEU A 106 -13.07 4.35 -25.28
C LEU A 106 -13.11 3.11 -26.19
N GLN A 107 -14.25 2.42 -26.29
CA GLN A 107 -14.44 1.26 -27.16
C GLN A 107 -14.35 1.59 -28.66
N LEU A 108 -14.55 2.85 -29.05
CA LEU A 108 -14.30 3.30 -30.43
C LEU A 108 -12.81 3.28 -30.79
N ARG A 109 -11.91 3.36 -29.80
CA ARG A 109 -10.46 3.45 -29.99
C ARG A 109 -9.70 2.20 -29.55
N TYR A 110 -10.17 1.56 -28.47
CA TYR A 110 -9.48 0.48 -27.81
C TYR A 110 -10.41 -0.72 -27.62
N LYS A 111 -9.84 -1.93 -27.61
CA LYS A 111 -10.60 -3.13 -27.27
C LYS A 111 -10.66 -3.28 -25.75
N LEU A 112 -11.82 -3.02 -25.17
CA LEU A 112 -12.07 -3.20 -23.73
C LEU A 112 -12.89 -4.48 -23.49
N THR A 113 -12.55 -5.19 -22.42
CA THR A 113 -13.37 -6.27 -21.86
C THR A 113 -13.68 -6.00 -20.39
N GLY A 114 -14.62 -6.75 -19.79
CA GLY A 114 -15.04 -6.55 -18.40
C GLY A 114 -16.35 -5.79 -18.28
N GLY A 115 -16.41 -4.83 -17.35
CA GLY A 115 -17.64 -4.11 -16.96
C GLY A 115 -18.34 -4.66 -15.72
N ASN A 116 -17.75 -5.68 -15.10
CA ASN A 116 -18.26 -6.28 -13.87
C ASN A 116 -17.80 -5.49 -12.64
N PRO A 117 -18.49 -5.63 -11.49
CA PRO A 117 -18.00 -5.11 -10.23
C PRO A 117 -16.56 -5.57 -9.95
N VAL A 118 -15.73 -4.69 -9.40
CA VAL A 118 -14.34 -5.03 -9.05
C VAL A 118 -14.33 -6.20 -8.06
N GLN A 119 -13.65 -7.28 -8.44
CA GLN A 119 -13.48 -8.46 -7.60
C GLN A 119 -12.01 -8.69 -7.23
N TRP A 120 -11.10 -8.38 -8.15
CA TRP A 120 -9.67 -8.55 -7.99
C TRP A 120 -8.94 -7.37 -8.61
N PHE A 121 -7.98 -6.79 -7.91
CA PHE A 121 -7.17 -5.71 -8.45
C PHE A 121 -5.75 -5.79 -7.90
N LEU A 122 -4.76 -5.82 -8.80
CA LEU A 122 -3.34 -5.90 -8.44
C LEU A 122 -3.03 -7.01 -7.42
N GLY A 123 -3.63 -8.20 -7.59
CA GLY A 123 -3.41 -9.35 -6.71
C GLY A 123 -4.11 -9.27 -5.33
N MET A 124 -4.96 -8.27 -5.11
CA MET A 124 -5.84 -8.16 -3.95
C MET A 124 -7.27 -8.52 -4.31
N GLU A 125 -7.92 -9.31 -3.46
CA GLU A 125 -9.35 -9.53 -3.54
C GLU A 125 -10.09 -8.32 -2.96
N VAL A 126 -11.08 -7.83 -3.69
CA VAL A 126 -11.98 -6.77 -3.28
C VAL A 126 -13.34 -7.39 -2.98
N ILE A 127 -13.77 -7.26 -1.72
CA ILE A 127 -15.09 -7.68 -1.26
C ILE A 127 -15.86 -6.41 -0.90
N ARG A 128 -17.11 -6.30 -1.37
CA ARG A 128 -17.90 -5.10 -1.17
C ARG A 128 -19.31 -5.45 -0.73
N ASP A 129 -19.70 -4.89 0.40
CA ASP A 129 -21.05 -4.99 0.95
C ASP A 129 -21.70 -3.60 0.88
N ARG A 130 -22.73 -3.49 0.03
CA ARG A 130 -23.45 -2.23 -0.20
C ARG A 130 -24.41 -1.88 0.94
N PRO A 131 -25.23 -2.82 1.47
CA PRO A 131 -26.04 -2.58 2.66
C PRO A 131 -25.24 -1.99 3.83
N THR A 132 -24.10 -2.58 4.18
CA THR A 132 -23.28 -2.08 5.30
C THR A 132 -22.29 -0.99 4.90
N ARG A 133 -22.24 -0.64 3.61
CA ARG A 133 -21.30 0.33 2.99
C ARG A 133 -19.83 0.02 3.25
N LYS A 134 -19.49 -1.25 3.43
CA LYS A 134 -18.13 -1.70 3.68
C LYS A 134 -17.42 -2.21 2.43
N ILE A 135 -16.10 -2.06 2.41
CA ILE A 135 -15.20 -2.67 1.43
C ILE A 135 -14.08 -3.35 2.21
N TRP A 136 -13.68 -4.55 1.78
CA TRP A 136 -12.53 -5.25 2.32
C TRP A 136 -11.50 -5.53 1.23
N LEU A 137 -10.22 -5.44 1.60
CA LEU A 137 -9.10 -5.86 0.76
C LEU A 137 -8.39 -7.04 1.42
N SER A 138 -8.34 -8.16 0.70
CA SER A 138 -7.79 -9.43 1.16
C SER A 138 -6.71 -9.97 0.23
N GLN A 139 -5.81 -10.78 0.77
CA GLN A 139 -4.79 -11.50 0.00
C GLN A 139 -4.74 -13.00 0.36
N THR A 140 -5.85 -13.58 0.82
CA THR A 140 -5.96 -15.01 1.19
C THR A 140 -5.34 -15.94 0.15
N ALA A 141 -5.70 -15.79 -1.14
CA ALA A 141 -5.18 -16.64 -2.22
C ALA A 141 -3.65 -16.52 -2.39
N TYR A 142 -3.09 -15.32 -2.19
CA TYR A 142 -1.64 -15.12 -2.26
C TYR A 142 -0.94 -15.70 -1.02
N ILE A 143 -1.55 -15.57 0.17
CA ILE A 143 -1.06 -16.20 1.40
C ILE A 143 -0.98 -17.72 1.24
N ASP A 144 -2.04 -18.35 0.71
CA ASP A 144 -2.07 -19.79 0.44
C ASP A 144 -0.97 -20.19 -0.56
N LYS A 145 -0.72 -19.38 -1.59
CA LYS A 145 0.36 -19.61 -2.56
C LYS A 145 1.76 -19.60 -1.94
N ILE A 146 2.01 -18.72 -0.97
CA ILE A 146 3.33 -18.57 -0.34
C ILE A 146 3.53 -19.44 0.91
N ALA A 147 2.48 -20.10 1.39
CA ALA A 147 2.52 -20.97 2.58
C ALA A 147 3.64 -22.01 2.50
N ASN A 148 3.82 -22.61 1.33
CA ASN A 148 4.82 -23.66 1.07
C ASN A 148 6.28 -23.14 1.02
N LEU A 149 6.50 -21.83 1.13
CA LEU A 149 7.87 -21.30 1.23
C LEU A 149 8.47 -21.54 2.62
N ALA A 150 7.64 -21.68 3.65
CA ALA A 150 8.08 -21.94 5.02
C ALA A 150 8.14 -23.44 5.32
N ASN A 151 9.04 -23.83 6.23
CA ASN A 151 9.02 -25.18 6.82
C ASN A 151 7.75 -25.38 7.64
N LYS A 152 7.31 -26.61 7.93
CA LYS A 152 6.09 -26.82 8.73
C LYS A 152 6.20 -26.17 10.12
N GLY A 153 5.16 -25.43 10.52
CA GLY A 153 5.12 -24.74 11.81
C GLY A 153 3.82 -23.96 12.01
N THR A 154 3.70 -23.32 13.18
CA THR A 154 2.55 -22.47 13.56
C THR A 154 3.03 -21.24 14.32
N ALA A 155 2.30 -20.14 14.20
CA ALA A 155 2.58 -18.92 14.95
C ALA A 155 1.32 -18.07 15.12
N THR A 156 1.14 -17.50 16.31
CA THR A 156 0.03 -16.59 16.64
C THR A 156 0.43 -15.12 16.61
N ILE A 157 1.74 -14.84 16.58
CA ILE A 157 2.33 -13.50 16.40
C ILE A 157 3.46 -13.56 15.35
N PRO A 158 3.66 -12.51 14.53
CA PRO A 158 4.59 -12.55 13.40
C PRO A 158 6.06 -12.51 13.80
N MET A 159 6.38 -11.97 14.98
CA MET A 159 7.76 -11.82 15.45
C MET A 159 7.81 -11.95 16.97
N THR A 160 8.88 -12.56 17.50
CA THR A 160 9.13 -12.64 18.94
C THR A 160 9.89 -11.40 19.40
N GLN A 161 9.98 -11.19 20.72
CA GLN A 161 10.81 -10.11 21.28
C GLN A 161 12.31 -10.45 21.32
N ILE A 162 12.69 -11.64 20.87
CA ILE A 162 14.10 -12.04 20.77
C ILE A 162 14.71 -11.26 19.61
N GLU A 163 15.77 -10.53 19.90
CA GLU A 163 16.45 -9.71 18.91
C GLU A 163 17.18 -10.56 17.87
N LEU A 164 16.94 -10.27 16.59
CA LEU A 164 17.68 -10.84 15.47
C LEU A 164 19.04 -10.17 15.35
N ARG A 165 20.11 -10.96 15.51
CA ARG A 165 21.50 -10.50 15.43
C ARG A 165 22.13 -10.85 14.08
N PRO A 166 23.07 -10.04 13.57
CA PRO A 166 23.84 -10.38 12.38
C PRO A 166 24.46 -11.76 12.49
N ARG A 167 24.43 -12.50 11.39
CA ARG A 167 25.09 -13.79 11.30
C ARG A 167 26.60 -13.60 11.46
N ILE A 168 27.23 -14.51 12.20
CA ILE A 168 28.69 -14.67 12.20
C ILE A 168 29.08 -15.42 10.92
N GLY A 169 29.97 -14.84 10.12
CA GLY A 169 30.37 -15.35 8.81
C GLY A 169 29.45 -14.93 7.66
N LEU A 170 29.65 -15.54 6.49
CA LEU A 170 28.93 -15.21 5.25
C LEU A 170 27.92 -16.30 4.89
N ALA A 171 26.73 -15.86 4.49
CA ALA A 171 25.70 -16.70 3.91
C ALA A 171 26.06 -17.11 2.48
N THR A 172 25.73 -18.36 2.13
CA THR A 172 25.85 -18.87 0.78
C THR A 172 24.69 -18.39 -0.10
N PRO A 173 24.82 -18.36 -1.43
CA PRO A 173 23.70 -18.05 -2.33
C PRO A 173 22.47 -18.94 -2.10
N ALA A 174 22.67 -20.20 -1.74
CA ALA A 174 21.61 -21.16 -1.42
C ALA A 174 20.85 -20.82 -0.14
N GLU A 175 21.43 -20.05 0.79
CA GLU A 175 20.75 -19.52 1.97
C GLU A 175 20.12 -18.15 1.71
N ILE A 176 20.77 -17.32 0.88
CA ILE A 176 20.33 -15.97 0.54
C ILE A 176 19.04 -16.00 -0.29
N GLN A 177 19.02 -16.74 -1.40
CA GLN A 177 17.89 -16.70 -2.34
C GLN A 177 16.55 -17.13 -1.72
N PRO A 178 16.46 -18.23 -0.94
CA PRO A 178 15.22 -18.61 -0.28
C PRO A 178 14.77 -17.55 0.74
N TYR A 179 15.71 -16.94 1.47
CA TYR A 179 15.39 -15.87 2.41
C TYR A 179 14.79 -14.66 1.70
N GLN A 180 15.45 -14.18 0.64
CA GLN A 180 15.00 -13.05 -0.16
C GLN A 180 13.62 -13.33 -0.77
N ARG A 181 13.37 -14.56 -1.23
CA ARG A 181 12.07 -14.99 -1.73
C ARG A 181 10.99 -14.90 -0.65
N LYS A 182 11.25 -15.44 0.55
CA LYS A 182 10.30 -15.36 1.69
C LYS A 182 10.02 -13.90 2.06
N VAL A 183 11.06 -13.10 2.29
CA VAL A 183 10.93 -11.70 2.73
C VAL A 183 10.24 -10.85 1.68
N GLY A 184 10.59 -11.01 0.40
CA GLY A 184 9.93 -10.31 -0.71
C GLY A 184 8.44 -10.66 -0.82
N SER A 185 8.10 -11.94 -0.66
CA SER A 185 6.71 -12.40 -0.65
C SER A 185 5.89 -11.80 0.50
N VAL A 186 6.40 -11.81 1.73
CA VAL A 186 5.67 -11.22 2.87
C VAL A 186 5.66 -9.69 2.84
N LEU A 187 6.67 -9.05 2.22
CA LEU A 187 6.71 -7.59 2.03
C LEU A 187 5.57 -7.11 1.14
N TYR A 188 5.28 -7.83 0.06
CA TYR A 188 4.14 -7.51 -0.79
C TYR A 188 2.82 -7.54 0.00
N ILE A 189 2.63 -8.50 0.89
CA ILE A 189 1.42 -8.56 1.75
C ILE A 189 1.42 -7.40 2.77
N ALA A 190 2.57 -7.12 3.38
CA ALA A 190 2.74 -6.09 4.41
C ALA A 190 2.41 -4.67 3.91
N ILE A 191 2.70 -4.40 2.64
CA ILE A 191 2.47 -3.09 2.01
C ILE A 191 1.02 -2.94 1.53
N ASN A 192 0.34 -4.04 1.16
CA ASN A 192 -0.96 -3.96 0.50
C ASN A 192 -2.15 -4.18 1.46
N THR A 193 -2.10 -5.22 2.30
CA THR A 193 -3.29 -5.63 3.08
C THR A 193 -3.02 -6.03 4.53
N ARG A 194 -1.77 -6.25 4.93
CA ARG A 194 -1.41 -6.75 6.27
C ARG A 194 -0.45 -5.82 7.02
N PRO A 195 -0.92 -4.64 7.46
CA PRO A 195 -0.11 -3.70 8.26
C PRO A 195 0.43 -4.33 9.55
N ASP A 196 -0.25 -5.33 10.09
CA ASP A 196 0.14 -6.03 11.30
C ASP A 196 1.48 -6.76 11.19
N ILE A 197 1.94 -7.11 9.98
CA ILE A 197 3.28 -7.71 9.81
C ILE A 197 4.37 -6.70 9.43
N ALA A 198 4.04 -5.42 9.26
CA ALA A 198 4.95 -4.43 8.69
C ALA A 198 6.25 -4.27 9.51
N PHE A 199 6.17 -4.25 10.83
CA PHE A 199 7.37 -4.20 11.69
C PHE A 199 8.26 -5.43 11.50
N ALA A 200 7.65 -6.63 11.51
CA ALA A 200 8.38 -7.88 11.36
C ALA A 200 9.13 -7.94 10.03
N VAL A 201 8.46 -7.56 8.93
CA VAL A 201 9.08 -7.52 7.60
C VAL A 201 10.18 -6.45 7.54
N SER A 202 9.95 -5.27 8.11
CA SER A 202 10.95 -4.19 8.16
C SER A 202 12.24 -4.61 8.89
N ARG A 203 12.12 -5.45 9.92
CA ARG A 203 13.25 -6.04 10.63
C ARG A 203 13.94 -7.13 9.80
N LEU A 204 13.19 -8.05 9.19
CA LEU A 204 13.74 -9.10 8.33
C LEU A 204 14.49 -8.54 7.11
N ALA A 205 13.96 -7.49 6.49
CA ALA A 205 14.57 -6.85 5.31
C ALA A 205 16.01 -6.36 5.55
N ARG A 206 16.44 -6.18 6.81
CA ARG A 206 17.80 -5.76 7.17
C ARG A 206 18.85 -6.83 6.93
N PHE A 207 18.45 -8.10 6.80
CA PHE A 207 19.34 -9.26 6.68
C PHE A 207 19.28 -9.91 5.29
N LEU A 208 18.78 -9.20 4.27
CA LEU A 208 18.60 -9.74 2.91
C LEU A 208 19.90 -10.21 2.23
N THR A 209 21.05 -9.65 2.62
CA THR A 209 22.36 -9.96 2.01
C THR A 209 23.15 -11.01 2.78
N ASN A 210 22.91 -11.16 4.09
CA ASN A 210 23.63 -12.11 4.94
C ASN A 210 22.71 -12.77 5.99
N PRO A 211 21.71 -13.56 5.56
CA PRO A 211 20.80 -14.24 6.48
C PRO A 211 21.47 -15.45 7.17
N GLY A 212 20.93 -15.81 8.31
CA GLY A 212 21.34 -16.97 9.11
C GLY A 212 20.12 -17.78 9.50
N ARG A 213 20.33 -18.88 10.23
CA ARG A 213 19.23 -19.78 10.61
C ARG A 213 18.11 -19.09 11.40
N ALA A 214 18.46 -18.27 12.39
CA ALA A 214 17.47 -17.50 13.15
C ALA A 214 16.65 -16.54 12.26
N HIS A 215 17.27 -15.97 11.21
CA HIS A 215 16.56 -15.13 10.25
C HIS A 215 15.56 -15.94 9.42
N GLN A 216 15.95 -17.13 8.96
CA GLN A 216 15.07 -18.05 8.23
C GLN A 216 13.87 -18.48 9.08
N GLU A 217 14.11 -18.87 10.32
CA GLU A 217 13.05 -19.28 11.26
C GLU A 217 12.11 -18.12 11.59
N ALA A 218 12.63 -16.88 11.69
CA ALA A 218 11.80 -15.69 11.86
C ALA A 218 10.96 -15.35 10.61
N ALA A 219 11.48 -15.57 9.40
CA ALA A 219 10.70 -15.43 8.17
C ALA A 219 9.60 -16.50 8.06
N ASP A 220 9.92 -17.75 8.40
CA ASP A 220 8.95 -18.86 8.47
C ASP A 220 7.83 -18.53 9.45
N ARG A 221 8.18 -17.96 10.61
CA ARG A 221 7.20 -17.50 11.61
C ARG A 221 6.19 -16.49 11.05
N VAL A 222 6.63 -15.51 10.26
CA VAL A 222 5.72 -14.53 9.63
C VAL A 222 4.76 -15.24 8.68
N ILE A 223 5.26 -16.20 7.88
CA ILE A 223 4.42 -16.99 6.97
C ILE A 223 3.42 -17.84 7.76
N HIS A 224 3.84 -18.49 8.85
CA HIS A 224 2.94 -19.24 9.73
C HIS A 224 1.83 -18.37 10.30
N TYR A 225 2.19 -17.19 10.80
CA TYR A 225 1.23 -16.23 11.29
C TYR A 225 0.22 -15.81 10.22
N LEU A 226 0.69 -15.49 9.01
CA LEU A 226 -0.17 -15.17 7.87
C LEU A 226 -1.09 -16.33 7.52
N THR A 227 -0.59 -17.56 7.44
CA THR A 227 -1.41 -18.74 7.12
C THR A 227 -2.49 -19.01 8.17
N HIS A 228 -2.16 -18.83 9.45
CA HIS A 228 -3.10 -18.99 10.56
C HIS A 228 -4.17 -17.88 10.58
N THR A 229 -3.84 -16.69 10.08
CA THR A 229 -4.72 -15.51 10.09
C THR A 229 -5.08 -15.04 8.67
N LYS A 230 -5.14 -15.97 7.71
CA LYS A 230 -5.20 -15.63 6.28
C LYS A 230 -6.44 -14.85 5.87
N HIS A 231 -7.55 -15.08 6.58
CA HIS A 231 -8.84 -14.42 6.37
C HIS A 231 -8.94 -13.03 7.01
N ARG A 232 -7.84 -12.46 7.53
CA ARG A 232 -7.85 -11.08 8.01
C ARG A 232 -7.66 -10.11 6.85
N ALA A 233 -8.58 -9.14 6.76
CA ALA A 233 -8.61 -8.16 5.69
C ALA A 233 -8.68 -6.72 6.24
N LEU A 234 -8.17 -5.76 5.46
CA LEU A 234 -8.41 -4.34 5.71
C LEU A 234 -9.89 -4.03 5.50
N ALA A 235 -10.54 -3.38 6.45
CA ALA A 235 -11.93 -2.96 6.36
C ALA A 235 -12.04 -1.45 6.18
N PHE A 236 -12.88 -1.02 5.24
CA PHE A 236 -13.19 0.38 4.93
C PHE A 236 -14.69 0.65 5.05
N GLY A 237 -15.08 1.88 5.37
CA GLY A 237 -16.49 2.31 5.41
C GLY A 237 -17.05 2.59 6.81
N GLY A 238 -16.20 2.94 7.78
CA GLY A 238 -16.62 3.36 9.12
C GLY A 238 -16.91 4.86 9.24
N PRO A 239 -17.35 5.32 10.43
CA PRO A 239 -17.52 6.75 10.71
C PRO A 239 -16.18 7.47 10.92
N GLY A 240 -16.22 8.82 10.89
CA GLY A 240 -15.11 9.70 11.27
C GLY A 240 -14.23 10.16 10.10
N GLY A 241 -13.39 11.16 10.33
CA GLY A 241 -12.53 11.75 9.29
C GLY A 241 -11.16 11.09 9.13
N LEU A 242 -10.17 11.93 8.83
CA LEU A 242 -8.76 11.55 8.74
C LEU A 242 -8.15 11.49 10.14
N LYS A 243 -7.55 10.36 10.52
CA LYS A 243 -6.83 10.19 11.79
C LYS A 243 -5.41 9.73 11.50
N VAL A 244 -4.44 10.40 12.09
CA VAL A 244 -3.03 10.11 11.89
C VAL A 244 -2.39 9.82 13.25
N ALA A 245 -1.47 8.87 13.30
CA ALA A 245 -0.68 8.58 14.48
C ALA A 245 0.78 8.37 14.09
N SER A 246 1.71 8.77 14.95
CA SER A 246 3.14 8.57 14.80
C SER A 246 3.76 8.05 16.10
N ASP A 247 4.81 7.26 15.98
CA ASP A 247 5.57 6.73 17.12
C ASP A 247 7.02 6.46 16.72
N ALA A 248 7.94 6.54 17.70
CA ALA A 248 9.33 6.13 17.55
C ALA A 248 9.85 5.31 18.73
N SER A 249 10.54 4.22 18.43
CA SER A 249 11.27 3.42 19.42
C SER A 249 12.74 3.85 19.43
N PHE A 250 13.13 4.65 20.44
CA PHE A 250 14.45 5.28 20.50
C PHE A 250 15.61 4.29 20.65
N ALA A 251 16.61 4.40 19.77
CA ALA A 251 17.88 3.67 19.82
C ALA A 251 17.75 2.14 20.01
N ASP A 252 16.65 1.59 19.52
CA ASP A 252 16.19 0.22 19.77
C ASP A 252 16.86 -0.81 18.86
N ASN A 253 17.52 -0.37 17.79
CA ASN A 253 18.44 -1.22 17.06
C ASN A 253 19.78 -1.31 17.81
N THR A 254 20.09 -2.46 18.41
CA THR A 254 21.34 -2.60 19.18
C THR A 254 22.61 -2.52 18.33
N LEU A 255 22.50 -2.69 17.01
CA LEU A 255 23.64 -2.72 16.10
C LEU A 255 24.16 -1.32 15.74
N ASP A 256 23.26 -0.40 15.41
CA ASP A 256 23.61 0.94 14.92
C ASP A 256 22.99 2.07 15.74
N ARG A 257 22.22 1.73 16.79
CA ARG A 257 21.50 2.69 17.65
C ARG A 257 20.56 3.63 16.91
N LYS A 258 20.16 3.29 15.68
CA LYS A 258 19.10 4.00 14.98
C LYS A 258 17.74 3.56 15.52
N SER A 259 16.84 4.53 15.64
CA SER A 259 15.49 4.31 16.15
C SER A 259 14.59 3.67 15.10
N SER A 260 13.64 2.86 15.53
CA SER A 260 12.48 2.48 14.72
C SER A 260 11.46 3.63 14.72
N GLN A 261 10.78 3.83 13.60
CA GLN A 261 9.71 4.82 13.47
C GLN A 261 8.54 4.25 12.68
N ALA A 262 7.35 4.74 13.01
CA ALA A 262 6.14 4.36 12.32
C ALA A 262 5.13 5.50 12.23
N TYR A 263 4.24 5.37 11.26
CA TYR A 263 3.02 6.15 11.21
C TYR A 263 1.86 5.31 10.69
N THR A 264 0.64 5.75 10.98
CA THR A 264 -0.60 5.23 10.42
C THR A 264 -1.51 6.38 10.01
N ILE A 265 -2.23 6.20 8.91
CA ILE A 265 -3.23 7.11 8.39
C ILE A 265 -4.51 6.32 8.18
N LYS A 266 -5.56 6.69 8.92
CA LYS A 266 -6.90 6.15 8.78
C LYS A 266 -7.83 7.18 8.15
N LEU A 267 -8.69 6.73 7.27
CA LEU A 267 -9.77 7.50 6.67
C LEU A 267 -11.07 6.72 6.85
N PHE A 268 -12.09 7.34 7.46
CA PHE A 268 -13.37 6.65 7.74
C PHE A 268 -13.15 5.33 8.50
N ASN A 269 -12.26 5.37 9.51
CA ASN A 269 -11.73 4.25 10.31
C ASN A 269 -11.01 3.12 9.54
N GLY A 270 -10.93 3.16 8.21
CA GLY A 270 -10.13 2.23 7.41
C GLY A 270 -8.70 2.72 7.26
N LEU A 271 -7.74 1.81 7.42
CA LEU A 271 -6.31 2.13 7.30
C LEU A 271 -5.93 2.27 5.82
N ILE A 272 -5.54 3.48 5.39
CA ILE A 272 -5.20 3.80 4.00
C ILE A 272 -3.70 4.04 3.78
N GLY A 273 -2.94 4.25 4.85
CA GLY A 273 -1.50 4.43 4.78
C GLY A 273 -0.82 4.05 6.08
N TRP A 274 0.33 3.39 5.99
CA TRP A 274 1.13 3.03 7.15
C TRP A 274 2.58 2.82 6.75
N ARG A 275 3.48 2.89 7.74
CA ARG A 275 4.88 2.55 7.55
C ARG A 275 5.47 2.06 8.85
N ALA A 276 6.34 1.06 8.75
CA ALA A 276 7.26 0.65 9.82
C ALA A 276 8.67 0.66 9.23
N SER A 277 9.56 1.51 9.74
CA SER A 277 10.90 1.66 9.18
C SER A 277 11.95 1.98 10.24
N LYS A 278 13.22 1.84 9.88
CA LYS A 278 14.34 2.35 10.66
C LYS A 278 14.59 3.80 10.25
N GLN A 279 14.90 4.68 11.20
CA GLN A 279 15.36 6.03 10.89
C GLN A 279 16.69 6.00 10.12
N ASP A 280 16.91 7.01 9.28
CA ASP A 280 18.12 7.10 8.48
C ASP A 280 19.32 7.59 9.31
N THR A 281 19.06 8.39 10.33
CA THR A 281 20.07 8.98 11.22
C THR A 281 19.95 8.42 12.64
N VAL A 282 21.07 8.48 13.38
CA VAL A 282 21.07 8.18 14.82
C VAL A 282 20.65 9.46 15.54
N THR A 283 19.59 9.37 16.34
CA THR A 283 19.15 10.45 17.21
C THR A 283 19.80 10.33 18.59
N THR A 284 19.87 11.45 19.32
CA THR A 284 20.53 11.51 20.63
C THR A 284 19.56 11.56 21.80
N SER A 285 18.25 11.69 21.53
CA SER A 285 17.19 11.59 22.53
C SER A 285 15.90 11.01 21.95
N THR A 286 15.02 10.51 22.82
CA THR A 286 13.67 10.08 22.45
C THR A 286 12.89 11.20 21.77
N THR A 287 13.00 12.43 22.25
CA THR A 287 12.32 13.61 21.69
C THR A 287 12.74 13.88 20.24
N GLU A 288 14.03 13.71 19.91
CA GLU A 288 14.50 13.82 18.53
C GLU A 288 13.96 12.68 17.65
N ALA A 289 13.92 11.45 18.16
CA ALA A 289 13.37 10.30 17.42
C ALA A 289 11.87 10.50 17.11
N GLU A 290 11.10 10.90 18.10
CA GLU A 290 9.67 11.20 17.99
C GLU A 290 9.40 12.36 17.02
N LEU A 291 10.22 13.41 17.09
CA LEU A 291 10.11 14.54 16.18
C LEU A 291 10.28 14.12 14.71
N LEU A 292 11.25 13.25 14.41
CA LEU A 292 11.46 12.74 13.05
C LEU A 292 10.29 11.89 12.56
N ALA A 293 9.75 11.01 13.43
CA ALA A 293 8.59 10.19 13.11
C ALA A 293 7.35 11.05 12.86
N LEU A 294 7.11 12.04 13.73
CA LEU A 294 6.02 13.00 13.62
C LEU A 294 6.13 13.85 12.34
N ALA A 295 7.33 14.35 12.01
CA ALA A 295 7.58 15.09 10.79
C ALA A 295 7.39 14.23 9.52
N GLN A 296 7.64 12.93 9.59
CA GLN A 296 7.31 12.00 8.51
C GLN A 296 5.79 11.83 8.38
N ALA A 297 5.10 11.52 9.48
CA ALA A 297 3.65 11.37 9.48
C ALA A 297 2.94 12.62 8.95
N ALA A 298 3.39 13.80 9.35
CA ALA A 298 2.92 15.10 8.89
C ALA A 298 3.00 15.28 7.37
N ARG A 299 4.17 14.97 6.77
CA ARG A 299 4.37 15.09 5.31
C ARG A 299 3.42 14.18 4.54
N GLU A 300 3.30 12.93 4.98
CA GLU A 300 2.43 11.93 4.37
C GLU A 300 0.95 12.32 4.53
N SER A 301 0.55 12.82 5.70
CA SER A 301 -0.82 13.27 5.93
C SER A 301 -1.19 14.51 5.11
N LEU A 302 -0.25 15.45 4.92
CA LEU A 302 -0.46 16.62 4.05
C LEU A 302 -0.54 16.21 2.57
N TYR A 303 0.20 15.18 2.14
CA TYR A 303 0.02 14.58 0.82
C TYR A 303 -1.38 13.99 0.67
N VAL A 304 -1.80 13.13 1.60
CA VAL A 304 -3.14 12.50 1.58
C VAL A 304 -4.25 13.56 1.60
N SER A 305 -4.15 14.59 2.44
CA SER A 305 -5.14 15.68 2.48
C SER A 305 -5.26 16.41 1.14
N ARG A 306 -4.13 16.71 0.47
CA ARG A 306 -4.15 17.29 -0.89
C ARG A 306 -4.80 16.35 -1.89
N LEU A 307 -4.43 15.07 -1.89
CA LEU A 307 -5.02 14.07 -2.78
C LEU A 307 -6.54 13.96 -2.58
N LEU A 308 -7.02 13.95 -1.34
CA LEU A 308 -8.46 13.89 -1.04
C LEU A 308 -9.20 15.13 -1.58
N LYS A 309 -8.62 16.32 -1.43
CA LYS A 309 -9.17 17.55 -2.01
C LYS A 309 -9.25 17.46 -3.54
N GLU A 310 -8.19 16.96 -4.18
CA GLU A 310 -8.17 16.75 -5.63
C GLU A 310 -9.19 15.69 -6.08
N LEU A 311 -9.47 14.68 -5.26
CA LEU A 311 -10.52 13.70 -5.49
C LEU A 311 -11.92 14.22 -5.12
N THR A 312 -12.07 15.51 -4.79
CA THR A 312 -13.33 16.14 -4.35
C THR A 312 -13.95 15.51 -3.10
N VAL A 313 -13.13 14.87 -2.27
CA VAL A 313 -13.51 14.34 -0.96
C VAL A 313 -13.38 15.47 0.06
N GLN A 314 -14.51 15.90 0.60
CA GLN A 314 -14.55 16.89 1.68
C GLN A 314 -14.42 16.16 3.01
N LEU A 315 -13.43 16.56 3.80
CA LEU A 315 -13.32 16.19 5.20
C LEU A 315 -13.95 17.31 6.03
N ASP A 316 -14.63 16.94 7.11
CA ASP A 316 -15.27 17.91 8.02
C ASP A 316 -14.22 18.80 8.70
N ASP A 317 -13.06 18.23 9.04
CA ASP A 317 -11.95 18.93 9.67
C ASP A 317 -10.92 19.40 8.62
N SER A 318 -10.65 20.70 8.63
CA SER A 318 -9.59 21.31 7.79
C SER A 318 -8.18 21.11 8.36
N ILE A 319 -8.09 20.79 9.66
CA ILE A 319 -6.84 20.61 10.40
C ILE A 319 -6.54 19.11 10.53
N ILE A 320 -5.32 18.71 10.21
CA ILE A 320 -4.89 17.32 10.37
C ILE A 320 -4.47 17.10 11.82
N GLN A 321 -5.21 16.26 12.55
CA GLN A 321 -4.79 15.80 13.87
C GLN A 321 -3.81 14.62 13.76
N ILE A 322 -2.65 14.75 14.40
CA ILE A 322 -1.66 13.68 14.55
C ILE A 322 -1.52 13.33 16.02
N ASP A 323 -1.79 12.07 16.35
CA ASP A 323 -1.61 11.54 17.70
C ASP A 323 -0.12 11.20 17.93
N CYS A 324 0.41 11.67 19.07
CA CYS A 324 1.78 11.43 19.54
C CYS A 324 1.74 11.16 21.06
N ASP A 325 2.60 10.29 21.58
CA ASP A 325 2.62 9.93 23.00
C ASP A 325 3.73 10.66 23.79
N ASN A 326 4.51 11.51 23.13
CA ASN A 326 5.61 12.25 23.74
C ASN A 326 5.25 13.72 23.96
N THR A 327 4.97 14.08 25.21
CA THR A 327 4.63 15.45 25.60
C THR A 327 5.75 16.46 25.35
N GLN A 328 7.02 16.06 25.42
CA GLN A 328 8.14 16.94 25.12
C GLN A 328 8.17 17.31 23.63
N THR A 329 7.95 16.33 22.75
CA THR A 329 7.84 16.56 21.30
C THR A 329 6.65 17.45 20.97
N ILE A 330 5.50 17.24 21.63
CA ILE A 330 4.31 18.09 21.47
C ILE A 330 4.64 19.53 21.86
N ASN A 331 5.19 19.75 23.06
CA ASN A 331 5.56 21.07 23.54
C ASN A 331 6.58 21.75 22.62
N LEU A 332 7.47 20.97 22.01
CA LEU A 332 8.46 21.47 21.06
C LEU A 332 7.83 22.16 19.85
N VAL A 333 6.75 21.56 19.34
CA VAL A 333 6.12 22.00 18.09
C VAL A 333 5.00 23.01 18.31
N THR A 334 4.41 23.05 19.52
CA THR A 334 3.29 23.94 19.86
C THR A 334 3.71 25.21 20.59
N ALA A 335 4.85 25.25 21.28
CA ALA A 335 5.26 26.43 22.04
C ALA A 335 5.54 27.64 21.12
N GLU A 336 5.16 28.84 21.58
CA GLU A 336 5.45 30.11 20.89
C GLU A 336 6.95 30.37 20.77
N ILE A 337 7.71 30.05 21.82
CA ILE A 337 9.18 30.12 21.85
C ILE A 337 9.69 28.76 22.33
N ALA A 338 10.30 27.99 21.44
CA ALA A 338 10.99 26.76 21.82
C ALA A 338 12.36 26.73 21.17
N THR A 339 13.40 26.92 21.96
CA THR A 339 14.79 26.72 21.53
C THR A 339 15.17 25.27 21.78
N LEU A 340 14.81 24.35 20.87
CA LEU A 340 15.61 23.14 20.75
C LEU A 340 16.97 23.61 20.22
N LYS A 341 18.02 23.56 21.05
CA LYS A 341 19.40 23.65 20.56
C LYS A 341 19.87 22.21 20.32
N THR A 342 19.48 21.61 19.21
CA THR A 342 20.12 20.36 18.77
C THR A 342 21.39 20.69 17.99
N LYS A 343 22.41 19.83 18.10
CA LYS A 343 23.63 19.91 17.29
C LYS A 343 23.43 19.32 15.89
N LEU A 344 22.27 18.69 15.64
CA LEU A 344 21.95 17.99 14.40
C LEU A 344 21.07 18.85 13.49
N ARG A 345 21.70 19.52 12.52
CA ARG A 345 21.01 20.40 11.53
C ARG A 345 19.79 19.75 10.86
N HIS A 346 19.81 18.44 10.60
CA HIS A 346 18.68 17.77 9.97
C HIS A 346 17.45 17.70 10.90
N VAL A 347 17.66 17.47 12.20
CA VAL A 347 16.60 17.48 13.21
C VAL A 347 16.02 18.88 13.36
N ASP A 348 16.87 19.92 13.34
CA ASP A 348 16.42 21.32 13.34
C ASP A 348 15.50 21.64 12.17
N ILE A 349 15.85 21.19 10.95
CA ILE A 349 15.02 21.42 9.76
C ILE A 349 13.63 20.79 9.93
N HIS A 350 13.57 19.55 10.43
CA HIS A 350 12.30 18.88 10.69
C HIS A 350 11.48 19.60 11.77
N ASN A 351 12.13 20.09 12.83
CA ASN A 351 11.50 20.90 13.86
C ASN A 351 10.89 22.18 13.29
N HIS A 352 11.69 22.99 12.60
CA HIS A 352 11.25 24.28 12.07
C HIS A 352 10.11 24.13 11.06
N TRP A 353 10.21 23.15 10.14
CA TRP A 353 9.16 22.89 9.17
C TRP A 353 7.86 22.45 9.86
N LEU A 354 7.93 21.51 10.81
CA LEU A 354 6.73 21.01 11.47
C LEU A 354 6.05 22.12 12.30
N ARG A 355 6.84 22.95 12.98
CA ARG A 355 6.34 24.13 13.69
C ARG A 355 5.64 25.12 12.77
N GLN A 356 6.20 25.38 11.60
CA GLN A 356 5.56 26.24 10.60
C GLN A 356 4.17 25.69 10.21
N GLU A 357 4.04 24.39 9.98
CA GLU A 357 2.76 23.79 9.62
C GLU A 357 1.76 23.74 10.79
N VAL A 358 2.23 23.60 12.03
CA VAL A 358 1.41 23.69 13.25
C VAL A 358 0.93 25.12 13.50
N GLN A 359 1.83 26.11 13.48
CA GLN A 359 1.51 27.53 13.65
C GLN A 359 0.62 28.05 12.52
N GLY A 360 0.80 27.53 11.30
CA GLY A 360 -0.08 27.81 10.16
C GLY A 360 -1.46 27.14 10.25
N GLY A 361 -1.77 26.41 11.32
CA GLY A 361 -3.07 25.80 11.55
C GLY A 361 -3.41 24.62 10.64
N LYS A 362 -2.42 24.04 9.94
CA LYS A 362 -2.64 22.88 9.06
C LYS A 362 -2.55 21.56 9.81
N ILE A 363 -1.75 21.53 10.88
CA ILE A 363 -1.50 20.35 11.70
C ILE A 363 -1.78 20.68 13.16
N GLN A 364 -2.42 19.76 13.85
CA GLN A 364 -2.55 19.77 15.30
C GLN A 364 -1.97 18.47 15.85
N VAL A 365 -1.12 18.56 16.86
CA VAL A 365 -0.55 17.39 17.52
C VAL A 365 -1.27 17.16 18.84
N LYS A 366 -1.79 15.96 19.04
CA LYS A 366 -2.57 15.59 20.22
C LYS A 366 -1.86 14.49 21.02
N TYR A 367 -1.86 14.64 22.34
CA TYR A 367 -1.37 13.60 23.22
C TYR A 367 -2.33 12.40 23.24
N THR A 368 -1.80 11.21 22.97
CA THR A 368 -2.48 9.92 23.13
C THR A 368 -1.57 8.99 23.91
N LYS A 369 -2.11 8.25 24.88
CA LYS A 369 -1.30 7.31 25.70
C LYS A 369 -0.68 6.23 24.80
N SER A 370 0.55 5.79 25.08
CA SER A 370 1.24 4.77 24.27
C SER A 370 0.43 3.47 24.09
N THR A 371 -0.37 3.08 25.10
CA THR A 371 -1.26 1.90 24.99
C THR A 371 -2.38 2.06 23.97
N ASP A 372 -2.78 3.29 23.69
CA ASP A 372 -3.81 3.65 22.72
C ASP A 372 -3.21 4.05 21.37
N MET A 373 -1.88 4.16 21.29
CA MET A 373 -1.15 4.56 20.09
C MET A 373 -1.01 3.39 19.12
N ILE A 374 -1.80 3.40 18.04
CA ILE A 374 -1.73 2.38 16.99
C ILE A 374 -0.32 2.27 16.37
N ALA A 375 0.43 3.36 16.27
CA ALA A 375 1.78 3.37 15.70
C ALA A 375 2.81 2.64 16.58
N ASP A 376 2.57 2.51 17.89
CA ASP A 376 3.43 1.78 18.85
C ASP A 376 3.62 0.31 18.45
N GLY A 377 2.55 -0.33 17.97
CA GLY A 377 2.62 -1.71 17.49
C GLY A 377 3.41 -1.89 16.19
N LEU A 378 3.77 -0.79 15.52
CA LEU A 378 4.59 -0.78 14.31
C LEU A 378 6.06 -0.42 14.57
N THR A 379 6.44 -0.05 15.80
CA THR A 379 7.83 0.30 16.15
C THR A 379 8.56 -0.79 16.91
N LYS A 380 7.86 -1.79 17.44
CA LYS A 380 8.46 -2.90 18.21
C LYS A 380 7.69 -4.21 18.10
N ALA A 381 8.37 -5.31 18.46
CA ALA A 381 7.75 -6.61 18.60
C ALA A 381 6.87 -6.65 19.86
N LEU A 382 5.61 -6.99 19.69
CA LEU A 382 4.63 -7.06 20.77
C LEU A 382 4.48 -8.50 21.31
N PRO A 383 4.30 -8.68 22.63
CA PRO A 383 3.93 -9.97 23.20
C PRO A 383 2.47 -10.32 22.86
N ALA A 384 2.12 -11.61 22.94
CA ALA A 384 0.79 -12.10 22.60
C ALA A 384 -0.34 -11.34 23.32
N GLY A 385 -0.19 -11.04 24.61
CA GLY A 385 -1.21 -10.31 25.38
C GLY A 385 -1.49 -8.87 24.94
N LYS A 386 -0.60 -8.26 24.14
CA LYS A 386 -0.83 -6.93 23.52
C LYS A 386 -1.22 -7.02 22.04
N TRP A 387 -1.10 -8.19 21.43
CA TRP A 387 -1.29 -8.39 20.01
C TRP A 387 -2.75 -8.17 19.58
N ASP A 388 -3.71 -8.74 20.30
CA ASP A 388 -5.12 -8.63 19.95
C ASP A 388 -5.62 -7.19 20.01
N ARG A 389 -5.13 -6.40 20.97
CA ARG A 389 -5.41 -4.95 21.05
C ARG A 389 -4.85 -4.20 19.84
N PHE A 390 -3.62 -4.52 19.43
CA PHE A 390 -3.01 -3.89 18.25
C PHE A 390 -3.78 -4.22 16.97
N LEU A 391 -4.23 -5.47 16.81
CA LEU A 391 -5.06 -5.88 15.67
C LEU A 391 -6.41 -5.17 15.65
N TYR A 392 -7.05 -5.02 16.81
CA TYR A 392 -8.26 -4.22 16.96
C TYR A 392 -8.01 -2.76 16.58
N GLN A 393 -6.90 -2.16 17.02
CA GLN A 393 -6.51 -0.80 16.65
C GLN A 393 -6.27 -0.66 15.14
N LEU A 394 -5.69 -1.65 14.47
CA LEU A 394 -5.52 -1.65 13.01
C LEU A 394 -6.87 -1.68 12.27
N GLY A 395 -7.89 -2.30 12.85
CA GLY A 395 -9.20 -2.49 12.20
C GLY A 395 -9.18 -3.60 11.16
N LEU A 396 -8.36 -4.64 11.38
CA LEU A 396 -8.40 -5.85 10.59
C LEU A 396 -9.61 -6.69 11.00
N GLU A 397 -10.45 -7.05 10.03
CA GLU A 397 -11.63 -7.88 10.26
C GLU A 397 -11.38 -9.30 9.70
N ASP A 398 -11.90 -10.31 10.40
CA ASP A 398 -11.96 -11.67 9.85
C ASP A 398 -13.14 -11.77 8.89
N ILE A 399 -12.85 -12.19 7.65
CA ILE A 399 -13.80 -12.26 6.55
C ILE A 399 -14.02 -13.70 6.05
N GLN A 400 -13.65 -14.73 6.83
CA GLN A 400 -13.74 -16.12 6.41
C GLN A 400 -15.14 -16.51 5.90
N GLU A 401 -16.19 -16.17 6.63
CA GLU A 401 -17.58 -16.43 6.23
C GLU A 401 -17.95 -15.73 4.91
N ARG A 402 -17.47 -14.50 4.71
CA ARG A 402 -17.73 -13.73 3.48
C ARG A 402 -17.04 -14.36 2.27
N GLU A 403 -15.80 -14.82 2.44
CA GLU A 403 -15.09 -15.55 1.39
C GLU A 403 -15.75 -16.89 1.06
N GLN A 404 -16.34 -17.57 2.06
CA GLN A 404 -17.08 -18.83 1.86
C GLN A 404 -18.38 -18.61 1.10
N ASN A 405 -19.21 -17.64 1.53
CA ASN A 405 -20.48 -17.33 0.88
C ASN A 405 -20.27 -16.96 -0.59
N ARG A 406 -19.27 -16.13 -0.89
CA ARG A 406 -18.95 -15.72 -2.26
C ARG A 406 -18.51 -16.90 -3.15
N LYS A 407 -17.79 -17.86 -2.59
CA LYS A 407 -17.40 -19.09 -3.33
C LYS A 407 -18.63 -19.93 -3.66
N GLN A 408 -19.61 -20.01 -2.75
CA GLN A 408 -20.88 -20.72 -3.00
C GLN A 408 -21.69 -20.02 -4.10
N GLU A 409 -21.90 -18.70 -4.00
CA GLU A 409 -22.59 -17.91 -5.03
C GLU A 409 -21.95 -18.09 -6.42
N GLY A 410 -20.61 -18.05 -6.50
CA GLY A 410 -19.89 -18.26 -7.76
C GLY A 410 -19.95 -19.68 -8.31
N ILE A 411 -20.22 -20.69 -7.48
CA ILE A 411 -20.47 -22.07 -7.92
C ILE A 411 -21.90 -22.18 -8.45
N GLU A 412 -22.88 -21.62 -7.74
CA GLU A 412 -24.28 -21.60 -8.13
C GLU A 412 -24.49 -20.89 -9.47
N GLU A 413 -23.87 -19.71 -9.68
CA GLU A 413 -23.90 -19.00 -10.97
C GLU A 413 -23.32 -19.85 -12.11
N LYS A 414 -22.25 -20.62 -11.86
CA LYS A 414 -21.65 -21.50 -12.88
C LYS A 414 -22.56 -22.68 -13.21
N LEU A 415 -23.19 -23.29 -12.20
CA LEU A 415 -24.14 -24.38 -12.38
C LEU A 415 -25.35 -23.91 -13.19
N GLN A 416 -25.90 -22.74 -12.84
CA GLN A 416 -27.06 -22.19 -13.54
C GLN A 416 -26.74 -21.76 -14.99
N ASN A 417 -25.53 -21.26 -15.25
CA ASN A 417 -25.08 -20.99 -16.62
C ASN A 417 -24.86 -22.29 -17.43
N MET A 418 -24.46 -23.39 -16.80
CA MET A 418 -24.37 -24.70 -17.47
C MET A 418 -25.75 -25.28 -17.78
N GLU A 419 -26.72 -25.13 -16.88
CA GLU A 419 -28.12 -25.55 -17.11
C GLU A 419 -28.79 -24.74 -18.23
N ASN A 420 -28.46 -23.46 -18.37
CA ASN A 420 -28.98 -22.61 -19.45
C ASN A 420 -28.28 -22.83 -20.83
N CYS A 421 -27.18 -23.58 -20.87
CA CYS A 421 -26.47 -23.95 -22.10
C CYS A 421 -26.79 -25.37 -22.59
N LEU A 422 -27.59 -26.13 -21.83
CA LEU A 422 -28.21 -27.40 -22.23
C LEU A 422 -29.63 -27.13 -22.71
#